data_AF-A0A5A7MGA9-F1
#
_entry.id   AF-A0A5A7MGA9-F1
#
_cell.length_a   1.000
_cell.length_b   1.000
_cell.length_c   1.000
_cell.angle_alpha   90.00
_cell.angle_beta   90.00
_cell.angle_gamma   90.00
#
_symmetry.space_group_name_H-M   'P 1'
#
loop_
_entity.id
_entity.type
_entity.pdbx_description
1 polymer ?
#
loop_
_entity_poly.entity_id
_entity_poly.type
_entity_poly.pdbx_seq_one_letter_code
_entity_poly.pdbx_strand_id
1 'polypeptide(L)'
;MTSSFSNLHLAEPLARAVADMGYESMTPIQAQAIPVVLTGKDVMGAAQTGTGKTAAFSLPLLQRLMRHENASASPARHPVRALVLLPTRELADQVAQQIALYAKHTKLRSTVVFGGMDMKPQTIELKKGVEVLVATPGRLLDHIEAKNVVLNQVEYVVLDEADRMLDIGFLPDLQRILSYLPKSRTTLLFSATFSPEIKRLAGSYLQDPVTIEVARPNETASTVEQRFYKVTDDDKRYAIRSVLKERDIRQAFIFSNSKLGCARLTRALERDGLRAAALHGDKSQDERLKALEAFKAGEVDLLVCTDVAARGLDIKDVPAVFNYDVPFNAEDYVHRIGRTGRAGASGLAVTLVTDHDSRNVADIEKLTKKKIEVEPAPMQDFRPARRSRSDEEYRPRREREFDAAPRGGYAHRPSRMAQRPVNVDPFFDKPYEASSAAETASWDSKHVAPVKSVSVKPKRKVAALFRAPVVAS
;
A
#
# COMPACT_ATOMS: atom_id res chain seq x y z
N MET A 1 -9.51 -25.40 -22.44
CA MET A 1 -8.33 -26.19 -22.83
C MET A 1 -7.13 -25.62 -22.09
N THR A 2 -6.51 -26.39 -21.20
CA THR A 2 -5.31 -25.98 -20.47
C THR A 2 -4.09 -26.13 -21.40
N SER A 3 -3.48 -25.01 -21.77
CA SER A 3 -2.28 -25.00 -22.61
C SER A 3 -1.05 -25.33 -21.75
N SER A 4 -0.29 -26.36 -22.13
CA SER A 4 0.93 -26.77 -21.44
C SER A 4 2.04 -25.72 -21.59
N PHE A 5 2.87 -25.54 -20.54
CA PHE A 5 4.08 -24.72 -20.64
C PHE A 5 5.07 -25.23 -21.68
N SER A 6 5.07 -26.54 -21.97
CA SER A 6 5.91 -27.15 -23.01
C SER A 6 5.62 -26.62 -24.43
N ASN A 7 4.44 -26.02 -24.65
CA ASN A 7 4.09 -25.43 -25.94
C ASN A 7 4.76 -24.05 -26.14
N LEU A 8 5.31 -23.48 -25.07
CA LEU A 8 6.12 -22.28 -25.13
C LEU A 8 7.54 -22.70 -25.50
N HIS A 9 8.04 -22.22 -26.65
CA HIS A 9 9.43 -22.42 -27.07
C HIS A 9 10.41 -21.56 -26.24
N LEU A 10 10.43 -21.76 -24.92
CA LEU A 10 11.32 -21.08 -23.99
C LEU A 10 12.76 -21.60 -24.13
N ALA A 11 13.73 -20.74 -23.82
CA ALA A 11 15.12 -21.13 -23.71
C ALA A 11 15.29 -22.21 -22.62
N GLU A 12 16.22 -23.15 -22.83
CA GLU A 12 16.45 -24.29 -21.93
C GLU A 12 16.57 -23.90 -20.44
N PRO A 13 17.33 -22.84 -20.07
CA PRO A 13 17.44 -22.44 -18.66
C PRO A 13 16.10 -22.05 -18.03
N LEU A 14 15.23 -21.38 -18.79
CA LEU A 14 13.92 -20.94 -18.32
C LEU A 14 12.95 -22.11 -18.27
N ALA A 15 12.95 -22.98 -19.28
CA ALA A 15 12.14 -24.19 -19.29
C ALA A 15 12.48 -25.10 -18.10
N ARG A 16 13.77 -25.24 -17.78
CA ARG A 16 14.23 -25.97 -16.59
C ARG A 16 13.76 -25.33 -15.29
N ALA A 17 13.81 -24.00 -15.18
CA ALA A 17 13.33 -23.30 -13.98
C ALA A 17 11.82 -23.49 -13.79
N VAL A 18 11.04 -23.42 -14.88
CA VAL A 18 9.58 -23.68 -14.86
C VAL A 18 9.28 -25.12 -14.42
N ALA A 19 10.07 -26.10 -14.90
CA ALA A 19 9.94 -27.50 -14.49
C ALA A 19 10.30 -27.73 -13.01
N ASP A 20 11.40 -27.13 -12.53
CA ASP A 20 11.81 -27.17 -11.10
C ASP A 20 10.70 -26.65 -10.17
N MET A 21 9.88 -25.70 -10.65
CA MET A 21 8.76 -25.11 -9.91
C MET A 21 7.47 -25.93 -10.01
N GLY A 22 7.45 -27.02 -10.77
CA GLY A 22 6.28 -27.89 -10.94
C GLY A 22 5.17 -27.28 -11.79
N TYR A 23 5.50 -26.34 -12.68
CA TYR A 23 4.51 -25.71 -13.57
C TYR A 23 4.23 -26.58 -14.79
N GLU A 24 3.10 -27.29 -14.78
CA GLU A 24 2.68 -28.14 -15.89
C GLU A 24 1.77 -27.40 -16.88
N SER A 25 0.71 -26.76 -16.38
CA SER A 25 -0.30 -26.09 -17.19
C SER A 25 -0.33 -24.59 -16.96
N MET A 26 -0.48 -23.80 -18.03
CA MET A 26 -0.66 -22.35 -17.94
C MET A 26 -2.06 -21.98 -17.41
N THR A 27 -2.11 -20.96 -16.55
CA THR A 27 -3.35 -20.30 -16.17
C THR A 27 -3.95 -19.53 -17.36
N PRO A 28 -5.25 -19.16 -17.33
CA PRO A 28 -5.86 -18.44 -18.46
C PRO A 28 -5.14 -17.15 -18.85
N ILE A 29 -4.62 -16.38 -17.88
CA ILE A 29 -3.87 -15.16 -18.17
C ILE A 29 -2.50 -15.46 -18.79
N GLN A 30 -1.83 -16.53 -18.35
CA GLN A 30 -0.56 -16.96 -18.91
C GLN A 30 -0.73 -17.44 -20.35
N ALA A 31 -1.73 -18.28 -20.61
CA ALA A 31 -1.99 -18.84 -21.95
C ALA A 31 -2.33 -17.76 -22.99
N GLN A 32 -2.99 -16.68 -22.58
CA GLN A 32 -3.33 -15.56 -23.47
C GLN A 32 -2.19 -14.53 -23.58
N ALA A 33 -1.55 -14.17 -22.46
CA ALA A 33 -0.56 -13.11 -22.45
C ALA A 33 0.81 -13.56 -22.97
N ILE A 34 1.33 -14.70 -22.51
CA ILE A 34 2.72 -15.12 -22.82
C ILE A 34 3.00 -15.13 -24.33
N PRO A 35 2.17 -15.75 -25.19
CA PRO A 35 2.43 -15.77 -26.63
C PRO A 35 2.45 -14.38 -27.25
N VAL A 36 1.51 -13.51 -26.88
CA VAL A 36 1.41 -12.14 -27.38
C VAL A 36 2.64 -11.34 -26.99
N VAL A 37 3.03 -11.43 -25.71
CA VAL A 37 4.16 -10.71 -25.17
C VAL A 37 5.48 -11.14 -25.82
N LEU A 38 5.64 -12.43 -26.12
CA LEU A 38 6.82 -12.96 -26.83
C LEU A 38 6.99 -12.37 -28.24
N THR A 39 5.91 -11.93 -28.88
CA THR A 39 5.99 -11.21 -30.17
C THR A 39 6.48 -9.76 -30.05
N GLY A 40 6.63 -9.26 -28.82
CA GLY A 40 7.11 -7.90 -28.55
C GLY A 40 6.03 -6.82 -28.58
N LYS A 41 4.75 -7.19 -28.69
CA LYS A 41 3.62 -6.25 -28.59
C LYS A 41 3.37 -5.80 -27.15
N ASP A 42 2.85 -4.58 -27.02
CA ASP A 42 2.35 -4.07 -25.76
C ASP A 42 1.07 -4.83 -25.36
N VAL A 43 0.86 -4.98 -24.06
CA VAL A 43 -0.31 -5.69 -23.51
C VAL A 43 -0.95 -4.89 -22.40
N MET A 44 -2.28 -4.81 -22.45
CA MET A 44 -3.11 -4.35 -21.37
C MET A 44 -3.92 -5.54 -20.83
N GLY A 45 -3.52 -6.06 -19.68
CA GLY A 45 -4.10 -7.26 -19.07
C GLY A 45 -4.99 -6.95 -17.87
N ALA A 46 -6.24 -7.40 -17.88
CA ALA A 46 -7.12 -7.42 -16.71
C ALA A 46 -7.12 -8.82 -16.09
N ALA A 47 -6.52 -8.94 -14.91
CA ALA A 47 -6.56 -10.17 -14.12
C ALA A 47 -6.32 -9.88 -12.62
N GLN A 48 -7.02 -10.63 -11.76
CA GLN A 48 -6.88 -10.51 -10.31
C GLN A 48 -5.53 -11.04 -9.80
N THR A 49 -5.17 -10.68 -8.57
CA THR A 49 -3.98 -11.23 -7.90
C THR A 49 -4.12 -12.74 -7.69
N GLY A 50 -3.00 -13.46 -7.73
CA GLY A 50 -2.99 -14.92 -7.61
C GLY A 50 -3.41 -15.70 -8.86
N THR A 51 -3.72 -15.03 -9.98
CA THR A 51 -4.02 -15.68 -11.27
C THR A 51 -2.78 -16.10 -12.07
N GLY A 52 -1.58 -15.89 -11.53
CA GLY A 52 -0.33 -16.22 -12.23
C GLY A 52 0.22 -15.13 -13.15
N LYS A 53 -0.22 -13.87 -12.99
CA LYS A 53 0.30 -12.69 -13.73
C LYS A 53 1.82 -12.58 -13.72
N THR A 54 2.44 -12.88 -12.58
CA THR A 54 3.91 -12.77 -12.43
C THR A 54 4.64 -13.61 -13.45
N ALA A 55 4.27 -14.88 -13.63
CA ALA A 55 4.86 -15.71 -14.67
C ALA A 55 4.50 -15.22 -16.09
N ALA A 56 3.27 -14.70 -16.25
CA ALA A 56 2.78 -14.21 -17.54
C ALA A 56 3.60 -13.05 -18.11
N PHE A 57 4.16 -12.18 -17.28
CA PHE A 57 5.09 -11.14 -17.72
C PHE A 57 6.57 -11.50 -17.52
N SER A 58 6.92 -12.25 -16.48
CA SER A 58 8.34 -12.51 -16.15
C SER A 58 9.00 -13.47 -17.13
N LEU A 59 8.29 -14.53 -17.55
CA LEU A 59 8.87 -15.52 -18.48
C LEU A 59 9.18 -14.92 -19.86
N PRO A 60 8.25 -14.20 -20.53
CA PRO A 60 8.57 -13.51 -21.77
C PRO A 60 9.67 -12.45 -21.63
N LEU A 61 9.66 -11.70 -20.53
CA LEU A 61 10.68 -10.69 -20.22
C LEU A 61 12.05 -11.35 -20.14
N LEU A 62 12.22 -12.40 -19.33
CA LEU A 62 13.48 -13.12 -19.18
C LEU A 62 13.90 -13.75 -20.51
N GLN A 63 12.98 -14.38 -21.24
CA GLN A 63 13.23 -14.95 -22.57
C GLN A 63 13.85 -13.92 -23.52
N ARG A 64 13.30 -12.71 -23.56
CA ARG A 64 13.82 -11.62 -24.40
C ARG A 64 15.19 -11.15 -23.93
N LEU A 65 15.43 -11.14 -22.62
CA LEU A 65 16.71 -10.73 -22.06
C LEU A 65 17.82 -11.78 -22.20
N MET A 66 17.51 -13.04 -22.51
CA MET A 66 18.52 -14.09 -22.71
C MET A 66 19.61 -13.71 -23.73
N ARG A 67 19.27 -12.90 -24.76
CA ARG A 67 20.25 -12.40 -25.74
C ARG A 67 21.31 -11.46 -25.15
N HIS A 68 21.08 -10.95 -23.94
CA HIS A 68 21.97 -10.06 -23.21
C HIS A 68 22.68 -10.77 -22.05
N GLU A 69 22.44 -12.07 -21.88
CA GLU A 69 23.08 -12.86 -20.84
C GLU A 69 24.61 -12.76 -20.96
N ASN A 70 25.26 -12.41 -19.84
CA ASN A 70 26.70 -12.17 -19.82
C ASN A 70 27.30 -12.65 -18.50
N ALA A 71 28.47 -13.29 -18.56
CA ALA A 71 29.22 -13.74 -17.38
C ALA A 71 30.21 -12.67 -16.84
N SER A 72 30.32 -11.51 -17.51
CA SER A 72 31.25 -10.46 -17.11
C SER A 72 31.04 -10.02 -15.66
N ALA A 73 32.11 -9.68 -14.95
CA ALA A 73 31.98 -9.05 -13.64
C ALA A 73 31.71 -7.54 -13.73
N SER A 74 31.89 -6.92 -14.91
CA SER A 74 31.85 -5.47 -15.09
C SER A 74 30.42 -4.93 -15.05
N PRO A 75 30.07 -4.05 -14.08
CA PRO A 75 28.71 -3.48 -13.98
C PRO A 75 28.22 -2.79 -15.26
N ALA A 76 29.13 -2.20 -16.04
CA ALA A 76 28.79 -1.52 -17.31
C ALA A 76 28.23 -2.47 -18.38
N ARG A 77 28.45 -3.79 -18.24
CA ARG A 77 27.88 -4.82 -19.13
C ARG A 77 26.48 -5.27 -18.70
N HIS A 78 26.02 -4.84 -17.52
CA HIS A 78 24.74 -5.21 -16.92
C HIS A 78 23.86 -3.96 -16.67
N PRO A 79 23.50 -3.20 -17.72
CA PRO A 79 22.56 -2.09 -17.59
C PRO A 79 21.15 -2.60 -17.32
N VAL A 80 20.30 -1.76 -16.73
CA VAL A 80 18.88 -2.08 -16.55
C VAL A 80 18.22 -2.17 -17.92
N ARG A 81 17.68 -3.35 -18.24
CA ARG A 81 16.99 -3.65 -19.51
C ARG A 81 15.50 -3.89 -19.31
N ALA A 82 15.11 -4.38 -18.14
CA ALA A 82 13.71 -4.53 -17.78
C ALA A 82 13.41 -3.86 -16.45
N LEU A 83 12.26 -3.17 -16.41
CA LEU A 83 11.75 -2.49 -15.23
C LEU A 83 10.37 -3.03 -14.88
N VAL A 84 10.18 -3.46 -13.63
CA VAL A 84 8.88 -3.90 -13.11
C VAL A 84 8.48 -2.98 -11.96
N LEU A 85 7.39 -2.24 -12.13
CA LEU A 85 6.87 -1.28 -11.16
C LEU A 85 5.67 -1.85 -10.42
N LEU A 86 5.77 -1.90 -9.09
CA LEU A 86 4.72 -2.39 -8.19
C LEU A 86 4.32 -1.29 -7.18
N PRO A 87 3.06 -1.28 -6.69
CA PRO A 87 2.58 -0.27 -5.76
C PRO A 87 3.14 -0.40 -4.34
N THR A 88 3.60 -1.59 -3.92
CA THR A 88 4.00 -1.82 -2.52
C THR A 88 5.26 -2.65 -2.40
N ARG A 89 5.91 -2.50 -1.24
CA ARG A 89 7.16 -3.18 -0.90
C ARG A 89 6.97 -4.69 -0.89
N GLU A 90 5.89 -5.14 -0.28
CA GLU A 90 5.57 -6.55 -0.08
C GLU A 90 5.38 -7.24 -1.43
N LEU A 91 4.65 -6.61 -2.35
CA LEU A 91 4.49 -7.13 -3.71
C LEU A 91 5.78 -7.07 -4.52
N ALA A 92 6.56 -6.00 -4.40
CA ALA A 92 7.83 -5.88 -5.08
C ALA A 92 8.80 -6.99 -4.66
N ASP A 93 8.89 -7.27 -3.37
CA ASP A 93 9.73 -8.34 -2.82
C ASP A 93 9.25 -9.72 -3.32
N GLN A 94 7.95 -10.00 -3.26
CA GLN A 94 7.36 -11.24 -3.78
C GLN A 94 7.66 -11.43 -5.28
N VAL A 95 7.45 -10.40 -6.10
CA VAL A 95 7.71 -10.45 -7.54
C VAL A 95 9.20 -10.64 -7.82
N ALA A 96 10.07 -9.98 -7.06
CA ALA A 96 11.51 -10.14 -7.21
C ALA A 96 11.99 -11.55 -6.88
N GLN A 97 11.48 -12.15 -5.81
CA GLN A 97 11.76 -13.55 -5.45
C GLN A 97 11.30 -14.50 -6.57
N GLN A 98 10.10 -14.28 -7.12
CA GLN A 98 9.59 -15.08 -8.24
C GLN A 98 10.45 -14.95 -9.50
N ILE A 99 10.86 -13.72 -9.86
CA ILE A 99 11.77 -13.48 -10.98
C ILE A 99 13.11 -14.20 -10.75
N ALA A 100 13.66 -14.18 -9.53
CA ALA A 100 14.88 -14.88 -9.19
C ALA A 100 14.75 -16.41 -9.35
N LEU A 101 13.59 -16.98 -9.01
CA LEU A 101 13.30 -18.40 -9.23
C LEU A 101 13.26 -18.74 -10.73
N TYR A 102 12.57 -17.94 -11.55
CA TYR A 102 12.53 -18.15 -13.00
C TYR A 102 13.91 -17.95 -13.66
N ALA A 103 14.73 -17.06 -13.12
CA ALA A 103 16.06 -16.75 -13.63
C ALA A 103 17.16 -17.65 -13.03
N LYS A 104 16.84 -18.60 -12.14
CA LYS A 104 17.79 -19.41 -11.35
C LYS A 104 18.90 -20.07 -12.17
N HIS A 105 18.58 -20.53 -13.38
CA HIS A 105 19.53 -21.21 -14.27
C HIS A 105 20.16 -20.27 -15.31
N THR A 106 19.94 -18.96 -15.19
CA THR A 106 20.50 -17.92 -16.07
C THR A 106 21.58 -17.11 -15.35
N LYS A 107 22.36 -16.34 -16.10
CA LYS A 107 23.31 -15.34 -15.57
C LYS A 107 22.71 -13.93 -15.50
N LEU A 108 21.40 -13.78 -15.75
CA LEU A 108 20.72 -12.50 -15.61
C LEU A 108 20.67 -12.09 -14.13
N ARG A 109 20.94 -10.82 -13.86
CA ARG A 109 20.90 -10.27 -12.51
C ARG A 109 19.59 -9.53 -12.31
N SER A 110 18.94 -9.81 -11.19
CA SER A 110 17.77 -9.09 -10.75
C SER A 110 17.98 -8.48 -9.37
N THR A 111 17.34 -7.34 -9.11
CA THR A 111 17.29 -6.75 -7.77
C THR A 111 15.96 -6.05 -7.53
N VAL A 112 15.71 -5.71 -6.27
CA VAL A 112 14.51 -5.01 -5.85
C VAL A 112 14.85 -3.75 -5.05
N VAL A 113 14.18 -2.64 -5.36
CA VAL A 113 14.32 -1.37 -4.62
C VAL A 113 12.97 -0.85 -4.18
N PHE A 114 12.82 -0.59 -2.89
CA PHE A 114 11.58 -0.04 -2.34
C PHE A 114 11.81 0.82 -1.09
N GLY A 115 10.84 1.69 -0.81
CA GLY A 115 10.89 2.68 0.27
C GLY A 115 10.89 2.06 1.67
N GLY A 116 11.23 2.85 2.69
CA GLY A 116 11.16 2.42 4.10
C GLY A 116 12.22 1.40 4.53
N MET A 117 13.33 1.30 3.79
CA MET A 117 14.61 0.70 4.21
C MET A 117 15.75 1.67 3.92
N ASP A 118 16.92 1.43 4.54
CA ASP A 118 18.15 2.15 4.20
C ASP A 118 18.42 2.06 2.69
N MET A 119 18.80 3.19 2.11
CA MET A 119 19.14 3.32 0.69
C MET A 119 20.46 2.61 0.36
N LYS A 120 21.43 2.62 1.28
CA LYS A 120 22.80 2.17 1.02
C LYS A 120 22.90 0.72 0.54
N PRO A 121 22.22 -0.28 1.13
CA PRO A 121 22.26 -1.65 0.62
C PRO A 121 21.73 -1.75 -0.81
N GLN A 122 20.64 -1.04 -1.12
CA GLN A 122 20.05 -0.99 -2.46
C GLN A 122 21.01 -0.31 -3.45
N THR A 123 21.69 0.77 -3.04
CA THR A 123 22.72 1.43 -3.85
C THR A 123 23.91 0.51 -4.15
N ILE A 124 24.37 -0.26 -3.17
CA ILE A 124 25.48 -1.21 -3.37
C ILE A 124 25.09 -2.27 -4.41
N GLU A 125 23.87 -2.79 -4.34
CA GLU A 125 23.40 -3.81 -5.27
C GLU A 125 23.25 -3.26 -6.69
N LEU A 126 22.62 -2.09 -6.85
CA LEU A 126 22.51 -1.43 -8.16
C LEU A 126 23.87 -1.15 -8.82
N LYS A 127 24.89 -0.79 -8.02
CA LYS A 127 26.25 -0.53 -8.52
C LYS A 127 26.96 -1.77 -9.05
N LYS A 128 26.51 -2.99 -8.72
CA LYS A 128 27.03 -4.23 -9.32
C LYS A 128 26.54 -4.44 -10.76
N GLY A 129 25.54 -3.67 -11.19
CA GLY A 129 24.88 -3.81 -12.48
C GLY A 129 23.82 -4.91 -12.44
N VAL A 130 22.63 -4.59 -12.95
CA VAL A 130 21.44 -5.43 -12.90
C VAL A 130 20.65 -5.28 -14.20
N GLU A 131 20.20 -6.40 -14.80
CA GLU A 131 19.37 -6.38 -16.00
C GLU A 131 17.89 -6.17 -15.68
N VAL A 132 17.42 -6.76 -14.58
CA VAL A 132 16.01 -6.72 -14.18
C VAL A 132 15.88 -5.95 -12.87
N LEU A 133 15.22 -4.80 -12.92
CA LEU A 133 14.95 -3.97 -11.76
C LEU A 133 13.47 -4.07 -11.38
N VAL A 134 13.20 -4.55 -10.18
CA VAL A 134 11.88 -4.52 -9.57
C VAL A 134 11.82 -3.34 -8.61
N ALA A 135 10.80 -2.49 -8.67
CA ALA A 135 10.80 -1.28 -7.87
C ALA A 135 9.41 -0.76 -7.46
N THR A 136 9.36 -0.04 -6.34
CA THR A 136 8.25 0.88 -6.04
C THR A 136 8.56 2.28 -6.58
N PRO A 137 7.59 3.03 -7.15
CA PRO A 137 7.84 4.29 -7.86
C PRO A 137 8.69 5.32 -7.08
N GLY A 138 8.28 5.69 -5.87
CA GLY A 138 8.99 6.72 -5.09
C GLY A 138 10.46 6.38 -4.84
N ARG A 139 10.77 5.15 -4.42
CA ARG A 139 12.16 4.72 -4.21
C ARG A 139 12.98 4.68 -5.50
N LEU A 140 12.36 4.32 -6.62
CA LEU A 140 13.06 4.35 -7.90
C LEU A 140 13.47 5.77 -8.27
N LEU A 141 12.58 6.76 -8.07
CA LEU A 141 12.91 8.16 -8.29
C LEU A 141 14.06 8.62 -7.40
N ASP A 142 14.06 8.26 -6.11
CA ASP A 142 15.19 8.56 -5.22
C ASP A 142 16.52 8.03 -5.79
N HIS A 143 16.52 6.80 -6.33
CA HIS A 143 17.72 6.22 -6.95
C HIS A 143 18.12 6.90 -8.26
N ILE A 144 17.16 7.36 -9.07
CA ILE A 144 17.41 8.11 -10.30
C ILE A 144 18.03 9.47 -9.96
N GLU A 145 17.44 10.20 -9.00
CA GLU A 145 17.92 11.51 -8.56
C GLU A 145 19.32 11.43 -7.93
N ALA A 146 19.57 10.38 -7.14
CA ALA A 146 20.89 10.09 -6.59
C ALA A 146 21.89 9.52 -7.62
N LYS A 147 21.50 9.37 -8.90
CA LYS A 147 22.32 8.81 -9.99
C LYS A 147 22.85 7.40 -9.70
N ASN A 148 22.10 6.63 -8.92
CA ASN A 148 22.41 5.22 -8.61
C ASN A 148 21.95 4.27 -9.72
N VAL A 149 21.01 4.70 -10.57
CA VAL A 149 20.47 3.92 -11.67
C VAL A 149 20.22 4.81 -12.89
N VAL A 150 20.38 4.24 -14.08
CA VAL A 150 20.07 4.88 -15.36
C VAL A 150 19.18 3.93 -16.15
N LEU A 151 18.10 4.46 -16.74
CA LEU A 151 17.05 3.64 -17.38
C LEU A 151 17.01 3.78 -18.91
N ASN A 152 18.00 4.42 -19.52
CA ASN A 152 18.06 4.68 -20.96
C ASN A 152 18.27 3.44 -21.84
N GLN A 153 18.51 2.27 -21.25
CA GLN A 153 18.64 0.99 -21.94
C GLN A 153 17.48 0.04 -21.61
N VAL A 154 16.42 0.54 -20.98
CA VAL A 154 15.23 -0.25 -20.69
C VAL A 154 14.48 -0.52 -22.00
N GLU A 155 14.35 -1.80 -22.32
CA GLU A 155 13.65 -2.31 -23.50
C GLU A 155 12.27 -2.85 -23.13
N TYR A 156 12.01 -3.06 -21.84
CA TYR A 156 10.84 -3.75 -21.34
C TYR A 156 10.34 -3.17 -20.02
N VAL A 157 9.06 -2.84 -19.95
CA VAL A 157 8.45 -2.21 -18.77
C VAL A 157 7.19 -2.95 -18.38
N VAL A 158 7.02 -3.22 -17.10
CA VAL A 158 5.80 -3.79 -16.53
C VAL A 158 5.26 -2.86 -15.47
N LEU A 159 3.99 -2.49 -15.59
CA LEU A 159 3.20 -1.83 -14.56
C LEU A 159 2.22 -2.87 -14.02
N ASP A 160 2.46 -3.45 -12.84
CA ASP A 160 1.53 -4.43 -12.24
C ASP A 160 0.81 -3.83 -11.04
N GLU A 161 -0.47 -4.18 -10.89
CA GLU A 161 -1.43 -3.50 -10.02
C GLU A 161 -1.49 -1.98 -10.32
N ALA A 162 -1.62 -1.63 -11.60
CA ALA A 162 -1.65 -0.24 -12.03
C ALA A 162 -2.80 0.57 -11.43
N ASP A 163 -3.98 -0.03 -11.27
CA ASP A 163 -5.12 0.55 -10.56
C ASP A 163 -4.74 0.95 -9.13
N ARG A 164 -4.08 0.04 -8.41
CA ARG A 164 -3.61 0.33 -7.06
C ARG A 164 -2.54 1.42 -7.01
N MET A 165 -1.66 1.52 -8.01
CA MET A 165 -0.70 2.62 -8.10
C MET A 165 -1.39 3.98 -8.26
N LEU A 166 -2.51 4.04 -8.98
CA LEU A 166 -3.32 5.26 -9.09
C LEU A 166 -4.01 5.59 -7.77
N ASP A 167 -4.63 4.61 -7.10
CA ASP A 167 -5.33 4.80 -5.82
C ASP A 167 -4.45 5.43 -4.74
N ILE A 168 -3.18 5.04 -4.68
CA ILE A 168 -2.22 5.53 -3.69
C ILE A 168 -1.50 6.81 -4.14
N GLY A 169 -1.84 7.35 -5.32
CA GLY A 169 -1.36 8.62 -5.81
C GLY A 169 0.00 8.59 -6.50
N PHE A 170 0.47 7.43 -7.00
CA PHE A 170 1.75 7.34 -7.72
C PHE A 170 1.70 7.79 -9.18
N LEU A 171 0.57 8.30 -9.68
CA LEU A 171 0.48 8.76 -11.08
C LEU A 171 1.57 9.78 -11.46
N PRO A 172 1.86 10.83 -10.66
CA PRO A 172 2.94 11.77 -10.98
C PRO A 172 4.32 11.10 -10.99
N ASP A 173 4.56 10.17 -10.06
CA ASP A 173 5.83 9.45 -9.97
C ASP A 173 6.03 8.53 -11.17
N LEU A 174 4.97 7.81 -11.58
CA LEU A 174 4.97 6.99 -12.79
C LEU A 174 5.26 7.84 -14.03
N GLN A 175 4.59 8.99 -14.16
CA GLN A 175 4.84 9.95 -15.25
C GLN A 175 6.31 10.35 -15.34
N ARG A 176 6.92 10.69 -14.19
CA ARG A 176 8.34 11.04 -14.11
C ARG A 176 9.23 9.86 -14.50
N ILE A 177 9.01 8.67 -13.93
CA ILE A 177 9.80 7.47 -14.24
C ILE A 177 9.74 7.15 -15.74
N LEU A 178 8.54 7.13 -16.32
CA LEU A 178 8.32 6.79 -17.73
C LEU A 178 8.98 7.81 -18.68
N SER A 179 9.19 9.06 -18.24
CA SER A 179 9.94 10.08 -19.00
C SER A 179 11.44 9.79 -19.10
N TYR A 180 12.02 9.01 -18.18
CA TYR A 180 13.42 8.58 -18.24
C TYR A 180 13.65 7.36 -19.14
N LEU A 181 12.58 6.75 -19.65
CA LEU A 181 12.65 5.52 -20.44
C LEU A 181 12.74 5.78 -21.94
N PRO A 182 13.39 4.89 -22.71
CA PRO A 182 13.37 4.94 -24.17
C PRO A 182 11.95 4.92 -24.74
N LYS A 183 11.71 5.66 -25.82
CA LYS A 183 10.39 5.68 -26.50
C LYS A 183 10.04 4.33 -27.14
N SER A 184 11.03 3.65 -27.72
CA SER A 184 10.87 2.32 -28.30
C SER A 184 11.17 1.26 -27.24
N ARG A 185 10.12 0.63 -26.74
CA ARG A 185 10.15 -0.41 -25.70
C ARG A 185 8.84 -1.20 -25.74
N THR A 186 8.84 -2.40 -25.18
CA THR A 186 7.60 -3.11 -24.92
C THR A 186 7.08 -2.75 -23.52
N THR A 187 5.83 -2.32 -23.44
CA THR A 187 5.17 -1.95 -22.18
C THR A 187 3.99 -2.87 -21.91
N LEU A 188 4.00 -3.50 -20.74
CA LEU A 188 2.88 -4.28 -20.24
C LEU A 188 2.23 -3.56 -19.06
N LEU A 189 0.91 -3.47 -19.09
CA LEU A 189 0.10 -2.93 -17.99
C LEU A 189 -0.85 -4.02 -17.51
N PHE A 190 -0.72 -4.39 -16.24
CA PHE A 190 -1.61 -5.32 -15.56
C PHE A 190 -2.39 -4.60 -14.46
N SER A 191 -3.69 -4.83 -14.45
CA SER A 191 -4.63 -4.23 -13.51
C SER A 191 -5.71 -5.25 -13.13
N ALA A 192 -6.37 -5.08 -11.98
CA ALA A 192 -7.56 -5.88 -11.69
C ALA A 192 -8.78 -5.37 -12.47
N THR A 193 -8.79 -4.09 -12.84
CA THR A 193 -9.89 -3.43 -13.55
C THR A 193 -9.42 -2.49 -14.67
N PHE A 194 -10.29 -2.24 -15.65
CA PHE A 194 -10.08 -1.23 -16.69
C PHE A 194 -10.94 0.00 -16.44
N SER A 195 -10.70 0.66 -15.31
CA SER A 195 -11.30 1.96 -15.02
C SER A 195 -10.95 2.98 -16.12
N PRO A 196 -11.75 4.06 -16.31
CA PRO A 196 -11.43 5.11 -17.26
C PRO A 196 -10.03 5.71 -17.07
N GLU A 197 -9.56 5.78 -15.83
CA GLU A 197 -8.23 6.28 -15.47
C GLU A 197 -7.12 5.32 -15.94
N ILE A 198 -7.32 4.01 -15.78
CA ILE A 198 -6.40 2.99 -16.30
C ILE A 198 -6.36 3.01 -17.83
N LYS A 199 -7.49 3.18 -18.49
CA LYS A 199 -7.54 3.35 -19.95
C LYS A 199 -6.79 4.60 -20.41
N ARG A 200 -6.92 5.71 -19.66
CA ARG A 200 -6.18 6.96 -19.94
C ARG A 200 -4.67 6.79 -19.73
N LEU A 201 -4.27 6.12 -18.65
CA LEU A 201 -2.88 5.77 -18.39
C LEU A 201 -2.34 4.92 -19.55
N ALA A 202 -3.07 3.87 -19.93
CA ALA A 202 -2.67 2.99 -21.02
C ALA A 202 -2.52 3.74 -22.35
N GLY A 203 -3.49 4.58 -22.72
CA GLY A 203 -3.44 5.38 -23.95
C GLY A 203 -2.29 6.39 -24.01
N SER A 204 -1.67 6.72 -22.87
CA SER A 204 -0.53 7.63 -22.82
C SER A 204 0.82 6.92 -22.97
N TYR A 205 0.89 5.61 -22.70
CA TYR A 205 2.16 4.90 -22.53
C TYR A 205 2.32 3.62 -23.32
N LEU A 206 1.22 3.00 -23.74
CA LEU A 206 1.23 1.79 -24.56
C LEU A 206 1.03 2.16 -26.03
N GLN A 207 1.63 1.39 -26.92
CA GLN A 207 1.49 1.53 -28.36
C GLN A 207 0.73 0.35 -28.96
N ASP A 208 -0.47 0.61 -29.49
CA ASP A 208 -1.39 -0.39 -30.04
C ASP A 208 -1.48 -1.68 -29.18
N PRO A 209 -1.85 -1.55 -27.88
CA PRO A 209 -1.78 -2.67 -26.97
C PRO A 209 -2.85 -3.73 -27.26
N VAL A 210 -2.44 -4.99 -27.15
CA VAL A 210 -3.39 -6.10 -27.14
C VAL A 210 -4.07 -6.13 -25.78
N THR A 211 -5.40 -5.98 -25.79
CA THR A 211 -6.21 -6.07 -24.57
C THR A 211 -6.53 -7.52 -24.26
N ILE A 212 -6.21 -7.97 -23.05
CA ILE A 212 -6.46 -9.32 -22.57
C ILE A 212 -7.31 -9.23 -21.31
N GLU A 213 -8.56 -9.67 -21.40
CA GLU A 213 -9.48 -9.75 -20.26
C GLU A 213 -9.68 -11.21 -19.89
N VAL A 214 -9.12 -11.61 -18.75
CA VAL A 214 -9.47 -12.90 -18.17
C VAL A 214 -10.68 -12.69 -17.29
N ALA A 215 -11.73 -13.46 -17.56
CA ALA A 215 -12.94 -13.45 -16.75
C ALA A 215 -12.53 -13.56 -15.28
N ARG A 216 -13.08 -12.66 -14.45
CA ARG A 216 -12.95 -12.76 -13.00
C ARG A 216 -13.38 -14.18 -12.65
N PRO A 217 -12.62 -14.93 -11.83
CA PRO A 217 -13.19 -16.09 -11.17
C PRO A 217 -14.36 -15.56 -10.35
N ASN A 218 -15.58 -15.62 -10.90
CA ASN A 218 -16.81 -15.23 -10.23
C ASN A 218 -17.17 -16.25 -9.13
N GLU A 219 -16.20 -17.04 -8.66
CA GLU A 219 -16.38 -18.14 -7.71
C GLU A 219 -15.91 -17.82 -6.29
N THR A 220 -15.08 -16.79 -6.06
CA THR A 220 -14.77 -16.39 -4.66
C THR A 220 -15.93 -15.67 -3.99
N ALA A 221 -16.82 -15.02 -4.75
CA ALA A 221 -18.01 -14.38 -4.19
C ALA A 221 -19.20 -15.33 -4.00
N SER A 222 -19.15 -16.56 -4.53
CA SER A 222 -20.22 -17.56 -4.34
C SER A 222 -20.08 -18.31 -3.02
N THR A 223 -18.85 -18.47 -2.49
CA THR A 223 -18.58 -19.16 -1.21
C THR A 223 -18.63 -18.24 0.01
N VAL A 224 -18.66 -16.92 -0.19
CA VAL A 224 -18.72 -15.94 0.91
C VAL A 224 -20.17 -15.56 1.21
N GLU A 225 -20.62 -15.88 2.42
CA GLU A 225 -21.86 -15.36 2.99
C GLU A 225 -21.68 -13.86 3.24
N GLN A 226 -22.54 -13.04 2.63
CA GLN A 226 -22.48 -11.58 2.74
C GLN A 226 -23.69 -11.08 3.53
N ARG A 227 -23.46 -10.36 4.63
CA ARG A 227 -24.49 -9.76 5.48
C ARG A 227 -24.29 -8.26 5.57
N PHE A 228 -25.37 -7.51 5.45
CA PHE A 228 -25.37 -6.06 5.60
C PHE A 228 -26.25 -5.70 6.80
N TYR A 229 -25.67 -5.07 7.81
CA TYR A 229 -26.38 -4.71 9.03
C TYR A 229 -26.52 -3.20 9.16
N LYS A 230 -27.76 -2.74 9.35
CA LYS A 230 -28.06 -1.36 9.69
C LYS A 230 -27.62 -1.09 11.13
N VAL A 231 -26.76 -0.09 11.30
CA VAL A 231 -26.27 0.36 12.61
C VAL A 231 -26.12 1.88 12.65
N THR A 232 -26.07 2.43 13.87
CA THR A 232 -25.54 3.78 14.11
C THR A 232 -24.02 3.72 14.27
N ASP A 233 -23.32 4.84 14.12
CA ASP A 233 -21.86 4.87 14.30
C ASP A 233 -21.41 4.40 15.69
N ASP A 234 -22.18 4.74 16.73
CA ASP A 234 -21.91 4.32 18.11
C ASP A 234 -22.12 2.81 18.32
N ASP A 235 -23.02 2.21 17.52
CA ASP A 235 -23.38 0.79 17.62
C ASP A 235 -22.42 -0.13 16.87
N LYS A 236 -21.63 0.38 15.92
CA LYS A 236 -20.77 -0.43 15.03
C LYS A 236 -19.87 -1.39 15.81
N ARG A 237 -19.22 -0.91 16.87
CA ARG A 237 -18.34 -1.73 17.72
C ARG A 237 -19.09 -2.90 18.36
N TYR A 238 -20.30 -2.65 18.84
CA TYR A 238 -21.11 -3.67 19.53
C TYR A 238 -21.66 -4.69 18.54
N ALA A 239 -22.03 -4.27 17.33
CA ALA A 239 -22.43 -5.19 16.26
C ALA A 239 -21.32 -6.19 15.91
N ILE A 240 -20.06 -5.74 15.81
CA ILE A 240 -18.92 -6.65 15.60
C ILE A 240 -18.84 -7.67 16.74
N ARG A 241 -18.91 -7.23 17.99
CA ARG A 241 -18.82 -8.12 19.16
C ARG A 241 -19.92 -9.18 19.20
N SER A 242 -21.16 -8.77 18.89
CA SER A 242 -22.27 -9.71 18.81
C SER A 242 -22.01 -10.80 17.78
N VAL A 243 -21.62 -10.42 16.56
CA VAL A 243 -21.38 -11.38 15.47
C VAL A 243 -20.20 -12.29 15.80
N LEU A 244 -19.11 -11.75 16.36
CA LEU A 244 -17.96 -12.55 16.79
C LEU A 244 -18.38 -13.64 17.80
N LYS A 245 -19.23 -13.29 18.78
CA LYS A 245 -19.72 -14.21 19.81
C LYS A 245 -20.72 -15.23 19.24
N GLU A 246 -21.71 -14.77 18.47
CA GLU A 246 -22.79 -15.60 17.93
C GLU A 246 -22.27 -16.67 16.95
N ARG A 247 -21.24 -16.32 16.17
CA ARG A 247 -20.70 -17.17 15.11
C ARG A 247 -19.40 -17.91 15.51
N ASP A 248 -18.99 -17.83 16.79
CA ASP A 248 -17.70 -18.36 17.30
C ASP A 248 -16.50 -18.01 16.41
N ILE A 249 -16.43 -16.76 15.95
CA ILE A 249 -15.36 -16.30 15.05
C ILE A 249 -14.13 -15.95 15.89
N ARG A 250 -13.07 -16.72 15.70
CA ARG A 250 -11.81 -16.54 16.43
C ARG A 250 -10.82 -15.62 15.76
N GLN A 251 -10.92 -15.43 14.45
CA GLN A 251 -10.00 -14.58 13.71
C GLN A 251 -10.70 -13.83 12.59
N ALA A 252 -10.42 -12.53 12.46
CA ALA A 252 -11.05 -11.69 11.44
C ALA A 252 -10.23 -10.47 11.03
N PHE A 253 -10.44 -10.04 9.79
CA PHE A 253 -10.08 -8.68 9.35
C PHE A 253 -11.20 -7.71 9.67
N ILE A 254 -10.85 -6.49 10.13
CA ILE A 254 -11.80 -5.40 10.34
C ILE A 254 -11.34 -4.17 9.56
N PHE A 255 -12.06 -3.81 8.52
CA PHE A 255 -11.72 -2.69 7.64
C PHE A 255 -12.38 -1.39 8.08
N SER A 256 -11.58 -0.35 8.26
CA SER A 256 -12.03 1.03 8.45
C SER A 256 -11.43 1.96 7.40
N ASN A 257 -12.18 3.00 7.02
CA ASN A 257 -11.80 3.91 5.94
C ASN A 257 -10.69 4.90 6.35
N SER A 258 -10.36 5.02 7.65
CA SER A 258 -9.35 5.98 8.12
C SER A 258 -8.35 5.37 9.10
N LYS A 259 -7.13 5.91 9.08
CA LYS A 259 -6.04 5.53 10.00
C LYS A 259 -6.43 5.80 11.46
N LEU A 260 -7.03 6.96 11.71
CA LEU A 260 -7.52 7.34 13.03
C LEU A 260 -8.65 6.43 13.51
N GLY A 261 -9.57 6.06 12.61
CA GLY A 261 -10.63 5.08 12.88
C GLY A 261 -10.07 3.73 13.28
N CYS A 262 -9.09 3.20 12.52
CA CYS A 262 -8.40 1.96 12.86
C CYS A 262 -7.79 2.00 14.27
N ALA A 263 -7.02 3.06 14.57
CA ALA A 263 -6.36 3.19 15.87
C ALA A 263 -7.37 3.35 17.04
N ARG A 264 -8.48 4.08 16.83
CA ARG A 264 -9.54 4.23 17.84
C ARG A 264 -10.27 2.91 18.08
N LEU A 265 -10.67 2.22 17.01
CA LEU A 265 -11.38 0.95 17.09
C LEU A 265 -10.52 -0.12 17.76
N THR A 266 -9.24 -0.24 17.38
CA THR A 266 -8.31 -1.21 17.99
C THR A 266 -8.25 -1.04 19.50
N ARG A 267 -8.00 0.20 19.98
CA ARG A 267 -7.98 0.50 21.43
C ARG A 267 -9.30 0.19 22.11
N ALA A 268 -10.42 0.43 21.41
CA ALA A 268 -11.74 0.14 21.94
C ALA A 268 -12.00 -1.37 22.05
N LEU A 269 -11.52 -2.18 21.10
CA LEU A 269 -11.61 -3.65 21.15
C LEU A 269 -10.68 -4.23 22.22
N GLU A 270 -9.46 -3.70 22.37
CA GLU A 270 -8.53 -4.08 23.45
C GLU A 270 -9.13 -3.84 24.84
N ARG A 271 -9.77 -2.68 25.05
CA ARG A 271 -10.49 -2.38 26.31
C ARG A 271 -11.66 -3.32 26.58
N ASP A 272 -12.24 -3.89 25.52
CA ASP A 272 -13.31 -4.87 25.62
C ASP A 272 -12.77 -6.30 25.85
N GLY A 273 -11.45 -6.46 26.01
CA GLY A 273 -10.79 -7.74 26.26
C GLY A 273 -10.47 -8.55 25.01
N LEU A 274 -10.60 -7.96 23.81
CA LEU A 274 -10.31 -8.64 22.55
C LEU A 274 -8.86 -8.42 22.13
N ARG A 275 -8.22 -9.47 21.62
CA ARG A 275 -6.84 -9.41 21.10
C ARG A 275 -6.85 -8.79 19.70
N ALA A 276 -6.68 -7.47 19.63
CA ALA A 276 -6.71 -6.72 18.38
C ALA A 276 -5.38 -6.02 18.10
N ALA A 277 -5.02 -5.87 16.83
CA ALA A 277 -3.89 -5.05 16.39
C ALA A 277 -4.30 -4.14 15.24
N ALA A 278 -3.66 -2.98 15.14
CA ALA A 278 -3.92 -1.99 14.10
C ALA A 278 -2.87 -2.07 12.99
N LEU A 279 -3.32 -2.01 11.73
CA LEU A 279 -2.47 -1.96 10.55
C LEU A 279 -2.89 -0.81 9.64
N HIS A 280 -2.18 0.31 9.71
CA HIS A 280 -2.45 1.52 8.93
C HIS A 280 -1.16 2.27 8.61
N GLY A 281 -1.23 3.27 7.72
CA GLY A 281 -0.06 3.96 7.18
C GLY A 281 0.71 4.88 8.15
N ASP A 282 0.28 5.03 9.41
CA ASP A 282 1.05 5.77 10.43
C ASP A 282 1.87 4.83 11.33
N LYS A 283 1.71 3.52 11.16
CA LYS A 283 2.55 2.52 11.82
C LYS A 283 3.87 2.40 11.08
N SER A 284 4.96 2.29 11.84
CA SER A 284 6.27 1.97 11.28
C SER A 284 6.26 0.58 10.62
N GLN A 285 7.19 0.32 9.70
CA GLN A 285 7.23 -0.98 9.02
C GLN A 285 7.41 -2.14 10.01
N ASP A 286 8.28 -1.97 11.01
CA ASP A 286 8.52 -2.99 12.03
C ASP A 286 7.26 -3.28 12.84
N GLU A 287 6.49 -2.25 13.20
CA GLU A 287 5.19 -2.45 13.85
C GLU A 287 4.19 -3.17 12.95
N ARG A 288 4.16 -2.84 11.65
CA ARG A 288 3.28 -3.49 10.67
C ARG A 288 3.63 -4.97 10.52
N LEU A 289 4.92 -5.30 10.40
CA LEU A 289 5.42 -6.68 10.32
C LEU A 289 5.12 -7.44 11.62
N LYS A 290 5.39 -6.85 12.79
CA LYS A 290 5.07 -7.47 14.08
C LYS A 290 3.58 -7.77 14.24
N ALA A 291 2.71 -6.81 13.89
CA ALA A 291 1.26 -7.02 13.94
C ALA A 291 0.81 -8.14 13.00
N LEU A 292 1.41 -8.20 11.81
CA LEU A 292 1.13 -9.24 10.81
C LEU A 292 1.54 -10.63 11.29
N GLU A 293 2.77 -10.75 11.79
CA GLU A 293 3.30 -12.02 12.31
C GLU A 293 2.54 -12.48 13.55
N ALA A 294 2.21 -11.58 14.48
CA ALA A 294 1.38 -11.89 15.64
C ALA A 294 -0.02 -12.38 15.23
N PHE A 295 -0.61 -11.80 14.19
CA PHE A 295 -1.89 -12.26 13.65
C PHE A 295 -1.75 -13.65 13.01
N LYS A 296 -0.73 -13.89 12.19
CA LYS A 296 -0.47 -15.21 11.60
C LYS A 296 -0.23 -16.30 12.65
N ALA A 297 0.44 -15.94 13.75
CA ALA A 297 0.72 -16.84 14.86
C ALA A 297 -0.51 -17.09 15.76
N GLY A 298 -1.63 -16.38 15.56
CA GLY A 298 -2.82 -16.47 16.41
C GLY A 298 -2.66 -15.81 17.78
N GLU A 299 -1.62 -14.98 17.95
CA GLU A 299 -1.43 -14.14 19.14
C GLU A 299 -2.42 -12.96 19.15
N VAL A 300 -2.78 -12.48 17.96
CA VAL A 300 -3.82 -11.47 17.70
C VAL A 300 -4.95 -12.10 16.89
N ASP A 301 -6.18 -11.91 17.36
CA ASP A 301 -7.40 -12.44 16.74
C ASP A 301 -7.99 -11.48 15.70
N LEU A 302 -7.91 -10.17 15.96
CA LEU A 302 -8.57 -9.16 15.14
C LEU A 302 -7.56 -8.20 14.54
N LEU A 303 -7.44 -8.17 13.21
CA LEU A 303 -6.57 -7.23 12.52
C LEU A 303 -7.40 -6.09 11.95
N VAL A 304 -7.31 -4.92 12.60
CA VAL A 304 -8.02 -3.71 12.21
C VAL A 304 -7.16 -2.92 11.22
N CYS A 305 -7.63 -2.71 10.01
CA CYS A 305 -6.80 -2.17 8.94
C CYS A 305 -7.51 -1.22 7.99
N THR A 306 -6.73 -0.36 7.32
CA THR A 306 -7.18 0.39 6.14
C THR A 306 -6.90 -0.41 4.88
N ASP A 307 -7.64 -0.13 3.79
CA ASP A 307 -7.44 -0.80 2.50
C ASP A 307 -5.98 -0.74 2.04
N VAL A 308 -5.38 0.44 2.06
CA VAL A 308 -4.01 0.67 1.62
C VAL A 308 -3.01 -0.22 2.39
N ALA A 309 -3.21 -0.37 3.70
CA ALA A 309 -2.29 -1.11 4.55
C ALA A 309 -2.48 -2.63 4.47
N ALA A 310 -3.71 -3.09 4.15
CA ALA A 310 -4.07 -4.50 4.05
C ALA A 310 -3.88 -5.10 2.66
N ARG A 311 -3.81 -4.29 1.62
CA ARG A 311 -3.53 -4.75 0.26
C ARG A 311 -2.10 -5.30 0.18
N GLY A 312 -1.87 -6.37 -0.58
CA GLY A 312 -0.55 -7.01 -0.74
C GLY A 312 -0.08 -7.87 0.43
N LEU A 313 -0.86 -7.98 1.52
CA LEU A 313 -0.58 -8.95 2.57
C LEU A 313 -0.86 -10.36 2.09
N ASP A 314 0.10 -11.26 2.31
CA ASP A 314 -0.06 -12.70 2.12
C ASP A 314 -0.67 -13.36 3.37
N ILE A 315 -1.82 -12.83 3.77
CA ILE A 315 -2.73 -13.51 4.68
C ILE A 315 -3.99 -13.74 3.88
N LYS A 316 -4.15 -14.99 3.47
CA LYS A 316 -5.28 -15.46 2.67
C LYS A 316 -6.08 -16.38 3.58
N ASP A 317 -7.40 -16.25 3.51
CA ASP A 317 -8.36 -17.18 4.09
C ASP A 317 -8.59 -17.06 5.60
N VAL A 318 -8.99 -15.86 6.04
CA VAL A 318 -9.54 -15.71 7.40
C VAL A 318 -11.00 -16.20 7.45
N PRO A 319 -11.50 -16.68 8.60
CA PRO A 319 -12.89 -17.09 8.76
C PRO A 319 -13.91 -15.97 8.47
N ALA A 320 -13.57 -14.72 8.82
CA ALA A 320 -14.47 -13.60 8.64
C ALA A 320 -13.79 -12.28 8.29
N VAL A 321 -14.54 -11.42 7.60
CA VAL A 321 -14.20 -10.04 7.28
C VAL A 321 -15.33 -9.13 7.74
N PHE A 322 -14.98 -8.07 8.47
CA PHE A 322 -15.90 -7.01 8.86
C PHE A 322 -15.55 -5.71 8.12
N ASN A 323 -16.49 -5.16 7.37
CA ASN A 323 -16.43 -3.78 6.90
C ASN A 323 -17.05 -2.91 7.99
N TYR A 324 -16.21 -2.39 8.90
CA TYR A 324 -16.64 -1.46 9.94
C TYR A 324 -17.18 -0.16 9.33
N ASP A 325 -16.53 0.28 8.25
CA ASP A 325 -17.01 1.35 7.38
C ASP A 325 -17.25 0.80 5.97
N VAL A 326 -18.36 1.19 5.33
CA VAL A 326 -18.61 0.88 3.91
C VAL A 326 -17.51 1.54 3.07
N PRO A 327 -16.84 0.83 2.15
CA PRO A 327 -15.77 1.41 1.34
C PRO A 327 -16.32 2.53 0.43
N PHE A 328 -15.48 3.53 0.14
CA PHE A 328 -15.84 4.61 -0.78
C PHE A 328 -15.95 4.13 -2.24
N ASN A 329 -15.19 3.10 -2.61
CA ASN A 329 -15.20 2.49 -3.94
C ASN A 329 -15.77 1.07 -3.86
N ALA A 330 -16.64 0.71 -4.80
CA ALA A 330 -17.26 -0.61 -4.83
C ALA A 330 -16.25 -1.75 -5.07
N GLU A 331 -15.17 -1.47 -5.81
CA GLU A 331 -14.09 -2.41 -6.06
C GLU A 331 -13.38 -2.83 -4.76
N ASP A 332 -13.25 -1.90 -3.82
CA ASP A 332 -12.64 -2.19 -2.52
C ASP A 332 -13.48 -3.14 -1.69
N TYR A 333 -14.80 -3.07 -1.80
CA TYR A 333 -15.68 -4.06 -1.18
C TYR A 333 -15.31 -5.48 -1.63
N VAL A 334 -15.16 -5.69 -2.93
CA VAL A 334 -14.78 -7.00 -3.50
C VAL A 334 -13.39 -7.44 -3.01
N HIS A 335 -12.44 -6.50 -2.92
CA HIS A 335 -11.10 -6.79 -2.41
C HIS A 335 -11.06 -7.15 -0.92
N ARG A 336 -11.89 -6.50 -0.11
CA ARG A 336 -12.02 -6.76 1.34
C ARG A 336 -12.63 -8.13 1.58
N ILE A 337 -13.80 -8.41 1.00
CA ILE A 337 -14.48 -9.71 1.21
C ILE A 337 -13.69 -10.87 0.61
N GLY A 338 -12.88 -10.59 -0.42
CA GLY A 338 -11.94 -11.56 -0.98
C GLY A 338 -10.80 -11.97 -0.03
N ARG A 339 -10.76 -11.51 1.23
CA ARG A 339 -9.84 -11.99 2.27
C ARG A 339 -10.34 -13.26 2.96
N THR A 340 -11.61 -13.62 2.78
CA THR A 340 -12.24 -14.84 3.27
C THR A 340 -12.77 -15.70 2.11
N GLY A 341 -13.12 -16.95 2.40
CA GLY A 341 -13.80 -17.85 1.46
C GLY A 341 -12.98 -18.28 0.25
N ARG A 342 -11.66 -18.47 0.41
CA ARG A 342 -10.77 -18.92 -0.68
C ARG A 342 -10.65 -20.45 -0.70
N ALA A 343 -10.17 -21.01 -1.81
CA ALA A 343 -9.92 -22.45 -1.99
C ALA A 343 -11.12 -23.38 -1.70
N GLY A 344 -12.35 -22.88 -1.90
CA GLY A 344 -13.58 -23.64 -1.66
C GLY A 344 -14.10 -23.59 -0.22
N ALA A 345 -13.40 -22.93 0.71
CA ALA A 345 -13.90 -22.69 2.06
C ALA A 345 -15.04 -21.67 2.05
N SER A 346 -16.00 -21.83 2.96
CA SER A 346 -17.04 -20.83 3.22
C SER A 346 -16.47 -19.70 4.09
N GLY A 347 -16.78 -18.45 3.73
CA GLY A 347 -16.35 -17.27 4.48
C GLY A 347 -17.52 -16.40 4.91
N LEU A 348 -17.36 -15.58 5.95
CA LEU A 348 -18.34 -14.57 6.34
C LEU A 348 -17.82 -13.16 6.05
N ALA A 349 -18.60 -12.37 5.34
CA ALA A 349 -18.38 -10.93 5.16
C ALA A 349 -19.55 -10.14 5.75
N VAL A 350 -19.28 -9.37 6.81
CA VAL A 350 -20.27 -8.51 7.45
C VAL A 350 -19.97 -7.05 7.15
N THR A 351 -20.97 -6.31 6.67
CA THR A 351 -20.85 -4.88 6.37
C THR A 351 -21.79 -4.08 7.25
N LEU A 352 -21.24 -3.11 7.97
CA LEU A 352 -21.99 -2.23 8.84
C LEU A 352 -22.37 -0.96 8.08
N VAL A 353 -23.68 -0.75 7.93
CA VAL A 353 -24.27 0.29 7.09
C VAL A 353 -24.93 1.35 7.96
N THR A 354 -24.55 2.60 7.79
CA THR A 354 -25.18 3.75 8.45
C THR A 354 -26.21 4.42 7.52
N ASP A 355 -26.83 5.52 7.97
CA ASP A 355 -27.72 6.33 7.11
C ASP A 355 -26.96 7.07 5.99
N HIS A 356 -25.66 7.29 6.16
CA HIS A 356 -24.83 8.05 5.23
C HIS A 356 -24.25 7.21 4.08
N ASP A 357 -24.37 5.87 4.15
CA ASP A 357 -23.70 4.95 3.22
C ASP A 357 -24.55 4.57 1.99
N SER A 358 -25.76 5.12 1.84
CA SER A 358 -26.73 4.71 0.80
C SER A 358 -26.14 4.73 -0.61
N ARG A 359 -25.35 5.75 -0.95
CA ARG A 359 -24.66 5.85 -2.25
C ARG A 359 -23.63 4.74 -2.44
N ASN A 360 -22.76 4.54 -1.46
CA ASN A 360 -21.69 3.53 -1.54
C ASN A 360 -22.28 2.11 -1.64
N VAL A 361 -23.37 1.83 -0.92
CA VAL A 361 -24.10 0.56 -1.01
C VAL A 361 -24.68 0.37 -2.42
N ALA A 362 -25.30 1.40 -3.00
CA ALA A 362 -25.83 1.32 -4.36
C ALA A 362 -24.74 1.07 -5.41
N ASP A 363 -23.56 1.66 -5.26
CA ASP A 363 -22.41 1.40 -6.13
C ASP A 363 -21.93 -0.06 -6.00
N ILE A 364 -21.97 -0.64 -4.78
CA ILE A 364 -21.68 -2.07 -4.55
C ILE A 364 -22.73 -2.98 -5.20
N GLU A 365 -24.03 -2.66 -5.10
CA GLU A 365 -25.10 -3.42 -5.77
C GLU A 365 -24.89 -3.45 -7.28
N LYS A 366 -24.55 -2.28 -7.86
CA LYS A 366 -24.28 -2.15 -9.29
C LYS A 366 -23.09 -2.99 -9.74
N LEU A 367 -22.01 -3.00 -8.96
CA LEU A 367 -20.80 -3.76 -9.28
C LEU A 367 -21.03 -5.27 -9.14
N THR A 368 -21.67 -5.69 -8.04
CA THR A 368 -21.92 -7.11 -7.73
C THR A 368 -23.10 -7.68 -8.52
N LYS A 369 -23.94 -6.82 -9.10
CA LYS A 369 -25.21 -7.16 -9.77
C LYS A 369 -26.16 -7.96 -8.88
N LYS A 370 -26.05 -7.79 -7.56
CA LYS A 370 -26.89 -8.42 -6.55
C LYS A 370 -27.60 -7.32 -5.77
N LYS A 371 -28.89 -7.53 -5.50
CA LYS A 371 -29.64 -6.68 -4.58
C LYS A 371 -29.16 -6.94 -3.16
N ILE A 372 -28.83 -5.89 -2.43
CA ILE A 372 -28.37 -5.96 -1.05
C ILE A 372 -29.57 -5.77 -0.13
N GLU A 373 -29.81 -6.77 0.72
CA GLU A 373 -30.78 -6.67 1.81
C GLU A 373 -30.05 -6.20 3.08
N VAL A 374 -30.46 -5.03 3.58
CA VAL A 374 -29.91 -4.47 4.82
C VAL A 374 -30.80 -4.91 5.99
N GLU A 375 -30.25 -5.75 6.84
CA GLU A 375 -30.92 -6.33 8.01
C GLU A 375 -30.62 -5.49 9.26
N PRO A 376 -31.47 -5.50 10.31
CA PRO A 376 -31.11 -4.92 11.60
C PRO A 376 -29.96 -5.71 12.24
N ALA A 377 -28.99 -5.03 12.85
CA ALA A 377 -27.85 -5.70 13.47
C ALA A 377 -28.25 -6.52 14.72
N PRO A 378 -27.69 -7.73 14.93
CA PRO A 378 -27.89 -8.50 16.15
C PRO A 378 -27.19 -7.80 17.32
N MET A 379 -27.92 -7.11 18.20
CA MET A 379 -27.35 -6.28 19.28
C MET A 379 -27.90 -6.58 20.68
N GLN A 380 -28.44 -7.79 20.90
CA GLN A 380 -29.23 -8.11 22.09
C GLN A 380 -28.46 -8.04 23.43
N ASP A 381 -27.13 -8.23 23.43
CA ASP A 381 -26.35 -8.40 24.67
C ASP A 381 -25.39 -7.24 25.04
N PHE A 382 -25.05 -6.35 24.11
CA PHE A 382 -23.86 -5.47 24.26
C PHE A 382 -24.14 -3.98 24.35
N ARG A 383 -25.39 -3.53 24.21
CA ARG A 383 -25.72 -2.12 24.43
C ARG A 383 -25.70 -1.81 25.93
N PRO A 384 -24.87 -0.87 26.41
CA PRO A 384 -25.01 -0.39 27.78
C PRO A 384 -26.42 0.22 27.93
N ALA A 385 -27.13 -0.16 28.99
CA ALA A 385 -28.45 0.38 29.29
C ALA A 385 -28.37 1.91 29.26
N ARG A 386 -28.96 2.54 28.24
CA ARG A 386 -29.10 3.99 28.18
C ARG A 386 -29.89 4.37 29.43
N ARG A 387 -29.24 5.03 30.40
CA ARG A 387 -29.95 5.79 31.43
C ARG A 387 -30.77 6.86 30.70
N SER A 388 -32.05 6.57 30.48
CA SER A 388 -33.02 7.53 29.98
C SER A 388 -33.05 8.72 30.94
N ARG A 389 -32.56 9.87 30.49
CA ARG A 389 -32.80 11.17 31.13
C ARG A 389 -34.23 11.63 30.84
N SER A 390 -35.20 10.83 31.24
CA SER A 390 -36.62 11.14 31.18
C SER A 390 -37.23 10.57 32.43
N ASP A 391 -37.08 11.31 33.53
CA ASP A 391 -37.89 11.30 34.75
C ASP A 391 -37.19 12.20 35.79
N GLU A 392 -36.89 13.46 35.42
CA GLU A 392 -36.73 14.51 36.42
C GLU A 392 -38.06 15.26 36.52
N GLU A 393 -38.78 14.80 37.53
CA GLU A 393 -40.09 15.20 37.99
C GLU A 393 -40.23 16.72 38.15
N TYR A 394 -41.26 17.24 37.50
CA TYR A 394 -41.79 18.60 37.63
C TYR A 394 -42.03 18.95 39.10
N ARG A 395 -41.17 19.78 39.70
CA ARG A 395 -41.46 20.45 40.97
C ARG A 395 -41.96 21.88 40.70
N PRO A 396 -43.16 22.26 41.19
CA PRO A 396 -43.74 23.56 40.90
C PRO A 396 -43.01 24.65 41.71
N ARG A 397 -42.67 25.73 41.01
CA ARG A 397 -42.09 26.94 41.58
C ARG A 397 -43.16 27.66 42.41
N ARG A 398 -43.09 27.55 43.74
CA ARG A 398 -43.90 28.38 44.65
C ARG A 398 -43.34 29.79 44.69
N GLU A 399 -44.18 30.74 44.26
CA GLU A 399 -44.08 32.16 44.55
C GLU A 399 -43.98 32.38 46.06
N ARG A 400 -43.07 33.26 46.49
CA ARG A 400 -43.19 33.97 47.77
C ARG A 400 -42.83 35.43 47.57
N GLU A 401 -43.73 36.23 48.12
CA GLU A 401 -43.88 37.66 48.01
C GLU A 401 -42.69 38.45 48.51
N PHE A 402 -42.57 39.63 47.90
CA PHE A 402 -41.87 40.79 48.39
C PHE A 402 -42.42 41.23 49.75
N ASP A 403 -41.52 41.52 50.69
CA ASP A 403 -41.76 42.57 51.68
C ASP A 403 -40.48 43.38 51.92
N ALA A 404 -40.66 44.70 51.93
CA ALA A 404 -39.65 45.75 51.91
C ALA A 404 -39.08 46.02 53.32
N ALA A 405 -37.79 46.32 53.52
CA ALA A 405 -37.13 47.65 53.47
C ALA A 405 -36.03 47.69 54.59
N PRO A 406 -35.21 48.76 54.77
CA PRO A 406 -34.23 49.28 53.83
C PRO A 406 -32.86 49.68 54.48
N ARG A 407 -31.93 50.14 53.62
CA ARG A 407 -30.76 51.04 53.86
C ARG A 407 -29.47 50.49 54.48
N GLY A 408 -28.38 50.77 53.76
CA GLY A 408 -27.01 50.82 54.28
C GLY A 408 -25.99 50.75 53.14
N GLY A 409 -25.28 51.84 52.88
CA GLY A 409 -24.45 52.04 51.68
C GLY A 409 -23.02 51.51 51.75
N TYR A 410 -22.35 51.68 50.60
CA TYR A 410 -20.90 51.62 50.35
C TYR A 410 -20.18 50.28 50.58
N ALA A 411 -19.69 49.68 49.49
CA ALA A 411 -18.24 49.62 49.21
C ALA A 411 -17.94 48.64 48.06
N HIS A 412 -17.34 49.18 46.99
CA HIS A 412 -16.64 48.43 45.96
C HIS A 412 -15.27 47.95 46.50
N ARG A 413 -15.02 46.63 46.55
CA ARG A 413 -13.79 45.95 46.07
C ARG A 413 -13.80 44.43 46.39
N PRO A 414 -13.02 43.60 45.68
CA PRO A 414 -13.49 42.33 45.14
C PRO A 414 -12.92 41.10 45.86
N SER A 415 -13.64 39.97 45.76
CA SER A 415 -13.11 38.65 46.12
C SER A 415 -12.95 37.76 44.90
N ARG A 416 -11.69 37.40 44.69
CA ARG A 416 -11.06 36.40 43.83
C ARG A 416 -11.95 35.22 43.40
N MET A 417 -12.04 35.02 42.08
CA MET A 417 -12.08 33.68 41.49
C MET A 417 -10.87 33.54 40.57
N ALA A 418 -9.96 32.64 40.92
CA ALA A 418 -8.74 32.37 40.17
C ALA A 418 -9.09 31.67 38.86
N GLN A 419 -8.98 32.38 37.74
CA GLN A 419 -8.90 31.79 36.41
C GLN A 419 -7.42 31.56 36.07
N ARG A 420 -7.09 30.36 35.58
CA ARG A 420 -5.77 30.04 35.03
C ARG A 420 -5.53 30.93 33.79
N PRO A 421 -4.34 31.50 33.59
CA PRO A 421 -4.08 32.33 32.42
C PRO A 421 -4.06 31.47 31.16
N VAL A 422 -4.85 31.87 30.17
CA VAL A 422 -4.71 31.43 28.79
C VAL A 422 -3.53 32.21 28.22
N ASN A 423 -2.48 31.52 27.79
CA ASN A 423 -1.30 32.15 27.21
C ASN A 423 -1.67 32.54 25.76
N VAL A 424 -2.08 33.79 25.55
CA VAL A 424 -2.38 34.34 24.22
C VAL A 424 -1.09 34.92 23.66
N ASP A 425 -0.62 34.35 22.55
CA ASP A 425 0.59 34.80 21.87
C ASP A 425 0.28 36.09 21.07
N PRO A 426 0.90 37.24 21.40
CA PRO A 426 0.68 38.51 20.72
C PRO A 426 1.08 38.51 19.23
N PHE A 427 1.71 37.44 18.74
CA PHE A 427 2.06 37.28 17.33
C PHE A 427 0.83 37.13 16.43
N PHE A 428 -0.25 36.51 16.90
CA PHE A 428 -1.40 36.18 16.06
C PHE A 428 -2.45 37.28 15.93
N ASP A 429 -2.37 38.33 16.75
CA ASP A 429 -3.35 39.42 16.79
C ASP A 429 -2.85 40.71 16.11
N LYS A 430 -1.66 40.71 15.50
CA LYS A 430 -1.10 41.88 14.81
C LYS A 430 -1.24 41.78 13.29
N PRO A 431 -1.65 42.87 12.60
CA PRO A 431 -1.59 42.92 11.15
C PRO A 431 -0.13 42.84 10.67
N TYR A 432 0.08 42.11 9.58
CA TYR A 432 1.40 41.87 9.01
C TYR A 432 2.06 43.17 8.53
N GLU A 433 3.26 43.46 9.03
CA GLU A 433 4.12 44.55 8.55
C GLU A 433 5.37 43.95 7.87
N ALA A 434 5.64 44.35 6.63
CA ALA A 434 6.82 43.89 5.91
C ALA A 434 8.06 44.68 6.37
N SER A 435 9.07 43.97 6.90
CA SER A 435 10.37 44.56 7.24
C SER A 435 11.14 44.96 5.97
N SER A 436 11.60 46.21 5.90
CA SER A 436 12.40 46.79 4.82
C SER A 436 13.92 46.62 5.02
N ALA A 437 14.35 45.45 5.49
CA ALA A 437 15.75 45.07 5.51
C ALA A 437 15.90 43.59 5.13
N ALA A 438 16.55 43.33 3.99
CA ALA A 438 16.95 42.00 3.56
C ALA A 438 18.08 41.49 4.47
N GLU A 439 17.72 40.90 5.61
CA GLU A 439 18.64 40.07 6.39
C GLU A 439 18.60 38.64 5.83
N THR A 440 19.76 38.16 5.39
CA THR A 440 19.96 36.79 4.93
C THR A 440 19.82 35.83 6.12
N ALA A 441 19.08 34.74 5.91
CA ALA A 441 18.79 33.74 6.93
C ALA A 441 20.09 33.08 7.46
N SER A 442 20.16 32.87 8.77
CA SER A 442 21.35 32.44 9.52
C SER A 442 21.87 31.02 9.23
N TRP A 443 21.26 30.28 8.29
CA TRP A 443 21.78 28.99 7.82
C TRP A 443 22.72 29.10 6.61
N ASP A 444 22.84 30.28 5.99
CA ASP A 444 23.70 30.51 4.82
C ASP A 444 25.15 30.90 5.18
N SER A 445 25.47 31.04 6.47
CA SER A 445 26.82 31.33 6.96
C SER A 445 27.45 30.15 7.70
N LYS A 446 27.76 29.08 6.96
CA LYS A 446 28.73 28.06 7.42
C LYS A 446 29.72 27.69 6.32
N HIS A 447 30.74 28.54 6.16
CA HIS A 447 32.06 28.08 5.73
C HIS A 447 32.67 27.24 6.86
N VAL A 448 32.83 25.94 6.62
CA VAL A 448 33.55 25.03 7.51
C VAL A 448 35.06 25.26 7.32
N ALA A 449 35.70 25.90 8.29
CA ALA A 449 37.15 25.85 8.45
C ALA A 449 37.57 24.46 8.98
N PRO A 450 38.72 23.89 8.54
CA PRO A 450 39.11 22.55 8.94
C PRO A 450 39.63 22.54 10.38
N VAL A 451 38.97 21.75 11.24
CA VAL A 451 39.42 21.49 12.61
C VAL A 451 40.58 20.49 12.58
N LYS A 452 41.73 20.89 13.12
CA LYS A 452 42.89 20.02 13.36
C LYS A 452 42.55 18.96 14.42
N SER A 453 42.57 17.68 14.05
CA SER A 453 42.55 16.58 15.01
C SER A 453 43.98 16.14 15.37
N VAL A 454 44.26 16.12 16.67
CA VAL A 454 45.48 15.60 17.27
C VAL A 454 45.34 14.09 17.40
N SER A 455 46.08 13.33 16.57
CA SER A 455 46.61 11.97 16.82
C SER A 455 46.67 11.15 15.52
N VAL A 456 47.71 11.38 14.71
CA VAL A 456 48.16 10.41 13.71
C VAL A 456 49.70 10.41 13.72
N LYS A 457 50.30 9.26 14.06
CA LYS A 457 51.76 9.06 13.99
C LYS A 457 52.25 9.25 12.55
N PRO A 458 53.35 10.01 12.30
CA PRO A 458 53.79 10.27 10.93
C PRO A 458 54.44 9.02 10.31
N LYS A 459 53.89 8.56 9.18
CA LYS A 459 54.57 7.59 8.31
C LYS A 459 55.74 8.28 7.61
N ARG A 460 56.90 7.64 7.69
CA ARG A 460 58.21 8.01 7.14
C ARG A 460 58.12 8.20 5.61
N LYS A 461 58.57 9.35 5.11
CA LYS A 461 58.69 9.63 3.67
C LYS A 461 59.81 8.78 3.07
N VAL A 462 59.52 8.03 2.01
CA VAL A 462 60.51 7.35 1.15
C VAL A 462 60.47 8.02 -0.22
N ALA A 463 61.64 8.29 -0.79
CA ALA A 463 61.82 9.05 -2.03
C ALA A 463 61.43 8.26 -3.30
N ALA A 464 61.15 9.02 -4.35
CA ALA A 464 60.54 8.62 -5.62
C ALA A 464 61.45 7.88 -6.60
N LEU A 465 60.83 7.04 -7.43
CA LEU A 465 61.12 6.76 -8.85
C LEU A 465 59.77 6.29 -9.43
N PHE A 466 59.19 6.87 -10.48
CA PHE A 466 59.56 6.63 -11.87
C PHE A 466 59.14 7.78 -12.79
N ARG A 467 59.99 8.01 -13.78
CA ARG A 467 59.96 8.99 -14.88
C ARG A 467 59.01 8.52 -15.97
N ALA A 468 58.20 9.42 -16.54
CA ALA A 468 57.45 9.18 -17.77
C ALA A 468 58.37 9.33 -18.99
N PRO A 469 58.26 8.48 -20.04
CA PRO A 469 58.92 8.75 -21.30
C PRO A 469 58.08 9.73 -22.14
N VAL A 470 58.73 10.81 -22.52
CA VAL A 470 58.30 11.78 -23.53
C VAL A 470 58.47 11.14 -24.91
N VAL A 471 57.49 11.39 -25.78
CA VAL A 471 57.44 11.05 -27.20
C VAL A 471 58.53 11.81 -27.96
N ALA A 472 59.16 11.18 -28.95
CA ALA A 472 59.85 11.90 -30.02
C ALA A 472 59.74 11.15 -31.36
N SER A 473 59.28 11.93 -32.35
CA SER A 473 59.41 11.78 -33.81
C SER A 473 58.54 10.76 -34.52
#